data_AF-A0A382FAE1-F1
#
_entry.id   AF-A0A382FAE1-F1
#
_cell.length_a   1.000
_cell.length_b   1.000
_cell.length_c   1.000
_cell.angle_alpha   90.00
_cell.angle_beta   90.00
_cell.angle_gamma   90.00
#
_symmetry.space_group_name_H-M   'P 1'
#
loop_
_entity.id
_entity.type
_entity.pdbx_description
1 polymer ?
#
loop_
_entity_poly.entity_id
_entity_poly.type
_entity_poly.pdbx_seq_one_letter_code
_entity_poly.pdbx_strand_id
1 'polypeptide(L)' 'GSIWTVATSDPGNNGPFTSAIYELGEINHAGTFTPIHPNLLKPIMVFSGQKVEAMVFHKGHLVLMTDNENFGSTFKLME' A
#
# COMPACT_ATOMS: atom_id res chain seq x y z
N GLY A 1 -14.80 4.97 -7.41
CA GLY A 1 -13.84 5.20 -6.31
C GLY A 1 -12.57 4.48 -6.65
N SER A 2 -11.41 5.08 -6.36
CA SER A 2 -10.12 4.45 -6.66
C SER A 2 -9.87 3.26 -5.74
N ILE A 3 -9.31 2.19 -6.32
CA ILE A 3 -8.83 1.01 -5.61
C ILE A 3 -7.32 1.10 -5.51
N TRP A 4 -6.83 1.08 -4.28
CA TRP A 4 -5.42 1.15 -3.96
C TRP A 4 -5.01 -0.15 -3.26
N THR A 5 -3.78 -0.58 -3.50
CA THR A 5 -3.20 -1.74 -2.82
C THR A 5 -1.77 -1.49 -2.41
N VAL A 6 -1.29 -2.29 -1.48
CA VAL A 6 0.12 -2.38 -1.12
C VAL A 6 0.59 -3.81 -1.36
N ALA A 7 1.70 -3.97 -2.07
CA ALA A 7 2.41 -5.23 -2.20
C ALA A 7 3.62 -5.17 -1.27
N THR A 8 3.69 -6.10 -0.33
CA THR A 8 4.74 -6.13 0.69
C THR A 8 5.54 -7.42 0.56
N SER A 9 6.86 -7.29 0.41
CA SER A 9 7.81 -8.38 0.50
C SER A 9 8.18 -8.59 1.96
N ASP A 10 7.80 -9.75 2.49
CA ASP A 10 8.09 -10.19 3.85
C ASP A 10 8.89 -11.50 3.80
N PRO A 11 10.22 -11.45 4.04
CA PRO A 11 11.07 -12.63 4.10
C PRO A 11 11.03 -13.35 5.46
N GLY A 12 10.16 -12.92 6.38
CA GLY A 12 10.06 -13.38 7.76
C GLY A 12 10.62 -12.36 8.76
N ASN A 13 10.86 -12.82 9.99
CA ASN A 13 11.01 -11.98 11.19
C ASN A 13 12.10 -10.89 11.13
N ASN A 14 13.09 -11.00 10.24
CA ASN A 14 14.26 -10.11 10.22
C ASN A 14 14.29 -9.18 9.01
N GLY A 15 13.29 -9.22 8.13
CA GLY A 15 13.33 -8.45 6.89
C GLY A 15 14.52 -8.82 5.99
N PRO A 16 14.93 -7.94 5.06
CA PRO A 16 14.42 -6.58 4.88
C PRO A 16 13.01 -6.58 4.31
N PHE A 17 12.13 -5.76 4.89
CA PHE A 17 10.79 -5.55 4.35
C PHE A 17 10.83 -4.52 3.23
N THR A 18 10.03 -4.72 2.19
CA THR A 18 9.82 -3.69 1.16
C THR A 18 8.35 -3.64 0.81
N SER A 19 7.75 -2.46 0.87
CA SER A 19 6.35 -2.25 0.49
C SER A 19 6.27 -1.31 -0.70
N ALA A 20 5.40 -1.62 -1.64
CA ALA A 20 5.12 -0.82 -2.82
C ALA A 20 3.62 -0.55 -2.93
N ILE A 21 3.24 0.72 -3.05
CA ILE A 21 1.85 1.16 -3.17
C ILE A 21 1.49 1.34 -4.64
N TYR A 22 0.29 0.90 -5.01
CA TYR A 22 -0.25 1.01 -6.35
C TYR A 22 -1.69 1.51 -6.33
N GLU A 23 -2.07 2.30 -7.32
CA GLU A 23 -3.47 2.49 -7.70
C GLU A 23 -3.79 1.46 -8.79
N LEU A 24 -4.76 0.59 -8.52
CA LEU A 24 -5.15 -0.49 -9.42
C LEU A 24 -6.13 0.00 -10.49
N GLY A 25 -6.97 0.97 -10.14
CA GLY A 25 -7.96 1.57 -11.03
C GLY A 25 -9.20 2.00 -10.26
N GLU A 26 -10.35 2.02 -10.92
CA GLU A 26 -11.59 2.54 -10.35
C GLU A 26 -12.69 1.48 -10.27
N ILE A 27 -13.47 1.49 -9.17
CA ILE A 27 -14.72 0.75 -9.06
C ILE A 27 -15.92 1.70 -9.12
N ASN A 28 -16.95 1.36 -9.89
CA ASN A 28 -18.19 2.13 -9.95
C ASN A 28 -19.25 1.63 -8.94
N HIS A 29 -20.38 2.34 -8.82
CA HIS A 29 -21.48 1.96 -7.92
C HIS A 29 -22.15 0.63 -8.25
N ALA A 30 -22.03 0.17 -9.50
CA ALA A 30 -22.50 -1.14 -9.93
C ALA A 30 -21.50 -2.27 -9.62
N GLY A 31 -20.36 -1.97 -9.00
CA GLY A 31 -19.30 -2.94 -8.69
C GLY A 31 -18.41 -3.29 -9.88
N THR A 32 -18.53 -2.60 -11.00
CA THR A 32 -17.63 -2.80 -12.14
C THR A 32 -16.27 -2.17 -11.83
N PHE A 33 -15.22 -2.97 -11.88
CA PHE A 33 -13.83 -2.52 -11.74
C PHE A 33 -13.20 -2.28 -13.12
N THR A 34 -12.56 -1.13 -13.28
CA THR A 34 -11.80 -0.75 -14.48
C THR A 34 -10.34 -0.53 -14.08
N PRO A 35 -9.41 -1.43 -14.47
CA PRO A 35 -8.00 -1.26 -14.17
C PRO A 35 -7.39 -0.14 -15.00
N ILE A 36 -6.45 0.64 -14.42
CA ILE A 36 -5.77 1.75 -15.12
C ILE A 36 -4.48 1.32 -15.84
N HIS A 37 -4.13 0.03 -15.82
CA HIS A 37 -2.86 -0.45 -16.36
C HIS A 37 -3.06 -1.54 -17.43
N PRO A 38 -3.13 -1.17 -18.72
CA PRO A 38 -3.21 -2.15 -19.79
C PRO A 38 -1.89 -2.90 -20.06
N ASN A 39 -0.71 -2.40 -19.65
CA ASN A 39 0.58 -3.01 -19.98
C ASN A 39 1.57 -3.24 -18.81
N LEU A 40 1.61 -2.36 -17.79
CA LEU A 40 2.48 -2.55 -16.62
C LEU A 40 2.05 -1.64 -15.47
N LEU A 41 1.74 -2.23 -14.31
CA LEU A 41 1.44 -1.53 -13.05
C LEU A 41 2.74 -0.93 -12.49
N LYS A 42 2.79 0.39 -12.31
CA LYS A 42 3.95 1.07 -11.71
C LYS A 42 3.63 1.48 -10.27
N PRO A 43 4.55 1.28 -9.31
CA PRO A 43 4.31 1.72 -7.96
C PRO A 43 4.28 3.25 -7.90
N ILE A 44 3.31 3.78 -7.17
CA ILE A 44 3.22 5.20 -6.82
C ILE A 44 4.32 5.54 -5.82
N MET A 45 4.58 4.63 -4.87
CA MET A 45 5.60 4.79 -3.86
C MET A 45 6.21 3.44 -3.47
N VAL A 46 7.49 3.44 -3.13
CA VAL A 46 8.21 2.27 -2.61
C VAL A 46 8.89 2.65 -1.30
N PHE A 47 8.74 1.81 -0.28
CA PHE A 47 9.35 1.97 1.04
C PHE A 47 10.28 0.79 1.31
N SER A 48 11.53 1.07 1.63
CA SER A 48 12.48 0.07 2.10
C SER A 48 12.50 0.03 3.64
N GLY A 49 12.67 -1.17 4.21
CA GLY A 49 12.74 -1.40 5.65
C GLY A 49 11.41 -1.19 6.39
N GLN A 50 10.30 -1.16 5.67
CA GLN A 50 8.96 -0.97 6.24
C GLN A 50 8.04 -2.05 5.68
N LYS A 51 7.36 -2.77 6.56
CA LYS A 51 6.30 -3.71 6.25
C LYS A 51 4.95 -3.03 6.45
N VAL A 52 4.35 -2.51 5.39
CA VAL A 52 3.00 -1.93 5.46
C VAL A 52 1.98 -3.08 5.51
N GLU A 53 1.18 -3.10 6.57
CA GLU A 53 0.15 -4.13 6.83
C GLU A 53 -1.27 -3.56 6.73
N ALA A 54 -1.43 -2.23 6.89
CA ALA A 54 -2.70 -1.57 6.68
C ALA A 54 -2.54 -0.18 6.05
N MET A 55 -3.58 0.20 5.32
CA MET A 55 -3.66 1.44 4.56
C MET A 55 -5.08 2.00 4.65
N VAL A 56 -5.21 3.31 4.95
CA VAL A 56 -6.50 3.98 5.02
C VAL A 56 -6.40 5.41 4.51
N PHE A 57 -7.46 5.87 3.85
CA PHE A 57 -7.64 7.29 3.58
C PHE A 57 -8.39 7.94 4.75
N HIS A 58 -7.75 8.89 5.43
CA HIS A 58 -8.35 9.64 6.53
C HIS A 58 -8.20 11.14 6.32
N LYS A 59 -9.33 11.86 6.25
CA LYS A 59 -9.37 13.33 6.06
C LYS A 59 -8.50 13.81 4.88
N GLY A 60 -8.57 13.10 3.76
CA GLY A 60 -7.80 13.44 2.55
C GLY A 60 -6.34 12.97 2.55
N HIS A 61 -5.86 12.35 3.63
CA HIS A 61 -4.49 11.87 3.73
C HIS A 61 -4.42 10.36 3.60
N LEU A 62 -3.34 9.86 3.01
CA LEU A 62 -3.02 8.44 3.00
C LEU A 62 -2.26 8.10 4.29
N VAL A 63 -2.86 7.27 5.14
CA VAL A 63 -2.26 6.79 6.38
C VAL A 63 -1.81 5.35 6.17
N LEU A 64 -0.54 5.09 6.46
CA LEU A 64 0.08 3.77 6.39
C LEU A 64 0.40 3.30 7.81
N MET A 65 0.08 2.04 8.10
CA MET A 65 0.43 1.39 9.35
C MET A 65 1.41 0.26 9.04
N THR A 66 2.53 0.27 9.74
CA THR A 66 3.61 -0.70 9.55
C THR A 66 3.76 -1.59 10.78
N ASP A 67 4.21 -2.82 10.54
CA ASP A 67 4.59 -3.76 11.60
C ASP A 67 5.90 -4.45 11.20
N ASN A 68 7.02 -4.02 11.79
CA ASN A 68 8.33 -4.58 11.43
C ASN A 68 8.74 -5.76 12.33
N GLU A 69 7.77 -6.55 12.79
CA GLU A 69 7.91 -7.76 13.63
C GLU A 69 8.62 -7.47 14.96
N ASN A 70 9.94 -7.35 14.92
CA ASN A 70 10.79 -7.14 16.10
C ASN A 70 10.84 -5.69 16.59
N PHE A 71 10.44 -4.73 15.75
CA PHE A 71 10.55 -3.29 16.07
C PHE A 71 9.22 -2.64 16.50
N GLY A 72 8.16 -3.43 16.59
CA GLY A 72 6.81 -2.95 16.89
C GLY A 72 6.18 -2.18 15.72
N SER A 73 4.96 -1.69 15.94
CA SER A 73 4.19 -0.99 14.92
C SER A 73 4.49 0.51 14.87
N THR A 74 4.46 1.08 13.68
CA THR A 74 4.53 2.54 13.48
C THR A 74 3.43 3.03 12.54
N PHE A 75 3.06 4.30 12.62
CA PHE A 75 2.17 4.92 11.65
C PHE A 75 2.90 6.02 10.89
N LYS A 76 2.62 6.13 9.59
CA LYS A 76 3.16 7.18 8.73
C LYS A 76 2.01 7.90 8.03
N LEU A 77 1.96 9.22 8.20
CA LEU A 77 1.07 10.10 7.46
C LEU A 77 1.79 10.58 6.20
N MET A 78 1.14 10.46 5.05
CA MET A 78 1.64 10.99 3.79
C MET A 78 0.84 12.25 3.43
N GLU A 79 1.56 13.35 3.18
CA GLU A 79 1.03 14.61 2.66
C GLU A 79 0.92 14.59 1.13
#